data_AF-R7V4M3-F1
#
_entry.id   AF-R7V4M3-F1
#
_cell.length_a   1.000
_cell.length_b   1.000
_cell.length_c   1.000
_cell.angle_alpha   90.00
_cell.angle_beta   90.00
_cell.angle_gamma   90.00
#
_symmetry.space_group_name_H-M   'P 1'
#
loop_
_entity.id
_entity.type
_entity.pdbx_description
1 polymer ?
#
loop_
_entity_poly.entity_id
_entity_poly.type
_entity_poly.pdbx_seq_one_letter_code
_entity_poly.pdbx_strand_id
1 'polypeptide(L)'
;MPNKKVIIQESLSTFLQRHNAEPPEGAIDDIVLDYVVSILEEIGSEEDVQDSFDVEGFSEMMEAYIPGFACIESTLVTEWIFLLTEKLKTSESLSNGINCTVIRHSEFEIL
;
A
#
# COMPACT_ATOMS: atom_id res chain seq x y z
N MET A 1 16.73 4.88 0.30
CA MET A 1 16.60 4.89 -1.17
C MET A 1 15.48 5.84 -1.55
N PRO A 2 15.73 6.90 -2.35
CA PRO A 2 14.74 7.95 -2.63
C PRO A 2 13.51 7.48 -3.42
N ASN A 3 13.55 6.28 -4.01
CA ASN A 3 12.46 5.78 -4.88
C ASN A 3 11.20 5.33 -4.13
N LYS A 4 11.29 4.86 -2.87
CA LYS A 4 10.12 4.32 -2.14
C LYS A 4 9.06 5.41 -1.89
N LYS A 5 9.48 6.56 -1.36
CA LYS A 5 8.58 7.69 -1.07
C LYS A 5 7.89 8.20 -2.34
N VAL A 6 8.58 8.27 -3.48
CA VAL A 6 8.00 8.67 -4.77
C VAL A 6 6.91 7.69 -5.22
N ILE A 7 7.19 6.38 -5.17
CA ILE A 7 6.21 5.34 -5.54
C ILE A 7 4.98 5.40 -4.64
N ILE A 8 5.16 5.59 -3.34
CA ILE A 8 4.09 5.71 -2.36
C ILE A 8 3.27 6.97 -2.63
N GLN A 9 3.93 8.12 -2.85
CA GLN A 9 3.27 9.39 -3.14
C GLN A 9 2.41 9.31 -4.41
N GLU A 10 2.94 8.75 -5.50
CA GLU A 10 2.21 8.58 -6.75
C GLU A 10 1.03 7.61 -6.58
N SER A 11 1.24 6.49 -5.85
CA SER A 11 0.21 5.49 -5.57
C SER A 11 -0.93 6.07 -4.72
N LEU A 12 -0.59 6.76 -3.64
CA LEU A 12 -1.55 7.41 -2.74
C LEU A 12 -2.33 8.50 -3.49
N SER A 13 -1.65 9.35 -4.25
CA SER A 13 -2.31 10.39 -5.05
C SER A 13 -3.32 9.80 -6.05
N THR A 14 -2.96 8.69 -6.69
CA THR A 14 -3.83 7.99 -7.65
C THR A 14 -5.03 7.34 -6.95
N PHE A 15 -4.79 6.73 -5.79
CA PHE A 15 -5.84 6.10 -4.96
C PHE A 15 -6.88 7.14 -4.52
N LEU A 16 -6.42 8.26 -3.97
CA LEU A 16 -7.27 9.35 -3.52
C LEU A 16 -8.12 9.96 -4.65
N GLN A 17 -7.51 10.20 -5.82
CA GLN A 17 -8.23 10.68 -7.01
C GLN A 17 -9.34 9.71 -7.44
N ARG A 18 -9.08 8.39 -7.39
CA ARG A 18 -10.07 7.37 -7.75
C ARG A 18 -11.26 7.34 -6.79
N HIS A 19 -11.06 7.70 -5.53
CA HIS A 19 -12.09 7.69 -4.49
C HIS A 19 -12.72 9.06 -4.19
N ASN A 20 -12.41 10.10 -4.98
CA ASN A 20 -12.84 11.50 -4.75
C ASN A 20 -12.41 12.05 -3.36
N ALA A 21 -11.34 11.51 -2.79
CA ALA A 21 -10.75 11.98 -1.53
C ALA A 21 -9.53 12.87 -1.85
N GLU A 22 -9.72 13.90 -2.69
CA GLU A 22 -8.61 14.75 -3.13
C GLU A 22 -7.99 15.50 -1.94
N PRO A 23 -6.71 15.26 -1.63
CA PRO A 23 -6.05 15.94 -0.54
C PRO A 23 -5.83 17.42 -0.90
N PRO A 24 -5.81 18.33 0.10
CA PRO A 24 -5.37 19.70 -0.14
C PRO A 24 -3.94 19.75 -0.72
N GLU A 25 -3.62 20.80 -1.47
CA GLU A 25 -2.27 20.99 -2.02
C GLU A 25 -1.23 20.96 -0.89
N GLY A 26 -0.29 20.01 -0.98
CA GLY A 26 0.75 19.82 0.03
C GLY A 26 0.37 18.96 1.25
N ALA A 27 -0.82 18.34 1.27
CA ALA A 27 -1.22 17.46 2.37
C ALA A 27 -0.54 16.08 2.35
N ILE A 28 -0.05 15.62 1.19
CA ILE A 28 0.87 14.47 1.12
C ILE A 28 2.29 14.99 1.27
N ASP A 29 2.73 15.17 2.51
CA ASP A 29 4.06 15.63 2.88
C ASP A 29 4.97 14.47 3.32
N ASP A 30 6.23 14.80 3.66
CA ASP A 30 7.18 13.79 4.10
C ASP A 30 6.71 13.04 5.36
N ILE A 31 5.90 13.66 6.22
CA ILE A 31 5.37 13.06 7.45
C ILE A 31 4.35 11.98 7.11
N VAL A 32 3.37 12.27 6.24
CA VAL A 32 2.41 11.28 5.76
C VAL A 32 3.11 10.13 5.04
N LEU A 33 4.11 10.45 4.21
CA LEU A 33 4.89 9.43 3.51
C LEU A 33 5.69 8.55 4.48
N ASP A 34 6.29 9.11 5.52
CA ASP A 34 7.03 8.34 6.54
C ASP A 34 6.11 7.42 7.35
N TYR A 35 4.90 7.90 7.66
CA TYR A 35 3.88 7.10 8.32
C TYR A 35 3.48 5.88 7.47
N VAL A 36 3.15 6.11 6.19
CA VAL A 36 2.81 5.01 5.27
C VAL A 36 3.98 4.06 5.08
N VAL A 37 5.22 4.55 4.98
CA VAL A 37 6.43 3.70 4.93
C VAL A 37 6.52 2.82 6.17
N SER A 38 6.32 3.37 7.37
CA SER A 38 6.41 2.63 8.62
C SER A 38 5.41 1.47 8.65
N ILE A 39 4.16 1.73 8.24
CA ILE A 39 3.12 0.71 8.11
C ILE A 39 3.51 -0.38 7.11
N LEU A 40 4.01 0.01 5.93
CA LEU A 40 4.45 -0.94 4.90
C LEU A 40 5.65 -1.78 5.36
N GLU A 41 6.54 -1.24 6.20
CA GLU A 41 7.66 -1.98 6.79
C GLU A 41 7.20 -2.96 7.88
N GLU A 42 6.21 -2.59 8.69
CA GLU A 42 5.58 -3.48 9.67
C GLU A 42 4.92 -4.68 8.98
N ILE A 43 4.06 -4.40 7.99
CA ILE A 43 3.42 -5.37 7.11
C ILE A 43 4.44 -6.21 6.34
N GLY A 44 5.55 -5.60 5.90
CA GLY A 44 6.58 -6.28 5.14
C GLY A 44 7.43 -7.27 5.96
N SER A 45 7.46 -7.11 7.30
CA SER A 45 8.37 -7.80 8.20
C SER A 45 7.76 -9.02 8.89
N GLU A 46 6.43 -9.09 9.03
CA GLU A 46 5.73 -10.23 9.61
C GLU A 46 5.51 -11.33 8.53
N GLU A 47 5.65 -12.61 8.88
CA GLU A 47 5.42 -13.72 7.91
C GLU A 47 3.92 -14.00 7.69
N ASP A 48 3.06 -13.54 8.61
CA ASP A 48 1.59 -13.71 8.61
C ASP A 48 0.87 -12.34 8.56
N VAL A 49 1.00 -11.65 7.44
CA VAL A 49 0.66 -10.22 7.27
C VAL A 49 -0.83 -9.94 7.11
N GLN A 50 -1.61 -10.95 6.70
CA GLN A 50 -2.98 -10.71 6.23
C GLN A 50 -3.97 -10.35 7.36
N ASP A 51 -3.59 -10.58 8.62
CA ASP A 51 -4.41 -10.31 9.81
C ASP A 51 -3.83 -9.21 10.72
N SER A 52 -2.62 -8.68 10.45
CA SER A 52 -1.96 -7.71 11.34
C SER A 52 -2.16 -6.24 10.95
N PHE A 53 -2.65 -5.93 9.75
CA PHE A 53 -2.87 -4.53 9.34
C PHE A 53 -4.12 -3.94 9.99
N ASP A 54 -3.92 -3.01 10.94
CA ASP A 54 -5.00 -2.20 11.54
C ASP A 54 -5.47 -1.10 10.57
N VAL A 55 -6.32 -1.49 9.63
CA VAL A 55 -6.91 -0.59 8.63
C VAL A 55 -7.76 0.51 9.25
N GLU A 56 -8.45 0.24 10.37
CA GLU A 56 -9.30 1.21 11.05
C GLU A 56 -8.41 2.30 11.67
N GLY A 57 -7.39 1.90 12.44
CA GLY A 57 -6.43 2.84 13.02
C GLY A 57 -5.64 3.62 11.97
N PHE A 58 -5.25 2.99 10.87
CA PHE A 58 -4.62 3.67 9.74
C PHE A 58 -5.54 4.72 9.12
N SER A 59 -6.80 4.36 8.85
CA SER A 59 -7.76 5.26 8.21
C SER A 59 -8.12 6.45 9.10
N GLU A 60 -8.26 6.24 10.42
CA GLU A 60 -8.46 7.31 11.40
C GLU A 60 -7.27 8.29 11.43
N MET A 61 -6.04 7.76 11.40
CA MET A 61 -4.85 8.61 11.39
C MET A 61 -4.72 9.38 10.09
N MET A 62 -5.06 8.75 8.96
CA MET A 62 -5.03 9.39 7.64
C MET A 62 -6.09 10.48 7.48
N GLU A 63 -7.28 10.34 8.09
CA GLU A 63 -8.34 11.36 8.07
C GLU A 63 -7.87 12.72 8.62
N ALA A 64 -6.98 12.71 9.61
CA ALA A 64 -6.43 13.93 10.20
C ALA A 64 -5.59 14.75 9.20
N TYR A 65 -5.03 14.09 8.18
CA TYR A 65 -4.23 14.73 7.12
C TYR A 65 -5.04 14.91 5.83
N ILE A 66 -5.90 13.94 5.51
CA ILE A 66 -6.65 13.84 4.26
C ILE A 66 -8.14 13.70 4.60
N PRO A 67 -8.89 14.81 4.55
CA PRO A 67 -10.32 14.78 4.85
C PRO A 67 -11.08 13.82 3.93
N GLY A 68 -11.92 12.96 4.50
CA GLY A 68 -12.69 11.96 3.76
C GLY A 68 -11.94 10.66 3.46
N PHE A 69 -10.71 10.50 3.96
CA PHE A 69 -9.98 9.22 3.86
C PHE A 69 -10.69 8.10 4.61
N ALA A 70 -11.17 8.36 5.83
CA ALA A 70 -11.90 7.37 6.63
C ALA A 70 -13.28 7.01 6.06
N CYS A 71 -13.77 7.74 5.04
CA CYS A 71 -14.96 7.35 4.29
C CYS A 71 -14.68 6.30 3.20
N ILE A 72 -13.41 6.04 2.86
CA ILE A 72 -13.04 5.00 1.91
C ILE A 72 -13.26 3.64 2.57
N GLU A 73 -13.80 2.68 1.80
CA GLU A 73 -14.06 1.33 2.32
C GLU A 73 -12.75 0.67 2.78
N SER A 74 -12.73 0.16 4.02
CA SER A 74 -11.55 -0.47 4.62
C SER A 74 -11.00 -1.63 3.76
N THR A 75 -11.86 -2.41 3.10
CA THR A 75 -11.45 -3.43 2.14
C THR A 75 -10.53 -2.87 1.04
N LEU A 76 -10.86 -1.68 0.51
CA LEU A 76 -10.11 -1.04 -0.58
C LEU A 76 -8.79 -0.47 -0.09
N VAL A 77 -8.78 0.08 1.13
CA VAL A 77 -7.56 0.59 1.77
C VAL A 77 -6.58 -0.56 2.04
N THR A 78 -7.09 -1.66 2.58
CA THR A 78 -6.33 -2.89 2.83
C THR A 78 -5.76 -3.46 1.53
N GLU A 79 -6.60 -3.61 0.49
CA GLU A 79 -6.14 -4.08 -0.84
C GLU A 79 -5.04 -3.17 -1.41
N TRP A 80 -5.23 -1.85 -1.33
CA TRP A 80 -4.24 -0.88 -1.80
C TRP A 80 -2.90 -0.99 -1.06
N ILE A 81 -2.92 -1.13 0.27
CA ILE A 81 -1.73 -1.33 1.11
C ILE A 81 -0.97 -2.60 0.71
N PHE A 82 -1.67 -3.71 0.50
CA PHE A 82 -1.06 -4.96 0.07
C PHE A 82 -0.41 -4.83 -1.31
N LEU A 83 -1.15 -4.30 -2.28
CA LEU A 83 -0.64 -4.06 -3.63
C LEU A 83 0.57 -3.12 -3.64
N LEU A 84 0.56 -2.09 -2.79
CA LEU A 84 1.66 -1.15 -2.64
C LEU A 84 2.89 -1.85 -2.04
N THR A 85 2.70 -2.69 -1.02
CA THR A 85 3.76 -3.50 -0.42
C THR A 85 4.40 -4.42 -1.45
N GLU A 86 3.60 -5.15 -2.22
CA GLU A 86 4.08 -6.03 -3.30
C GLU A 86 4.82 -5.25 -4.40
N LYS A 87 4.29 -4.08 -4.78
CA LYS A 87 4.93 -3.20 -5.76
C LYS A 87 6.28 -2.71 -5.28
N LEU A 88 6.42 -2.37 -3.99
CA LEU A 88 7.69 -1.96 -3.40
C LEU A 88 8.69 -3.13 -3.35
N LYS A 89 8.25 -4.32 -2.91
CA LYS A 89 9.06 -5.55 -2.91
C LYS A 89 9.57 -5.90 -4.32
N THR A 90 8.70 -5.75 -5.33
CA THR A 90 9.03 -5.98 -6.74
C THR A 90 9.99 -4.91 -7.27
N SER A 91 9.79 -3.63 -6.92
CA SER A 91 10.69 -2.55 -7.33
C SER A 91 12.10 -2.69 -6.75
N GLU A 92 12.21 -3.25 -5.53
CA GLU A 92 13.49 -3.57 -4.88
C GLU A 92 14.15 -4.79 -5.55
N SER A 93 13.36 -5.82 -5.88
CA SER A 93 13.82 -7.03 -6.57
C SER A 93 14.26 -6.76 -8.02
N LEU A 94 13.66 -5.78 -8.72
CA LEU A 94 14.04 -5.43 -10.10
C LEU A 94 15.39 -4.71 -10.21
N SER A 95 15.94 -4.23 -9.10
CA SER A 95 17.36 -3.82 -9.01
C SER A 95 18.30 -5.04 -8.96
N ASN A 96 17.84 -6.16 -8.41
CA ASN A 96 18.64 -7.36 -8.16
C ASN A 96 17.86 -8.65 -8.55
N GLY A 97 17.70 -8.91 -9.85
CA GLY A 97 17.41 -10.26 -10.34
C GLY A 97 16.00 -10.53 -10.87
N ILE A 98 15.94 -10.67 -12.20
CA ILE A 98 15.16 -11.64 -12.99
C ILE A 98 14.31 -12.63 -12.15
N ASN A 99 12.97 -12.56 -12.27
CA ASN A 99 12.06 -13.61 -12.77
C ASN A 99 10.65 -13.47 -12.15
N CYS A 100 9.69 -12.99 -12.94
CA CYS A 100 8.27 -13.04 -12.60
C CYS A 100 7.79 -14.49 -12.75
N THR A 101 7.90 -15.29 -11.69
CA THR A 101 7.21 -16.58 -11.61
C THR A 101 5.73 -16.30 -11.29
N VAL A 102 4.94 -16.22 -12.35
CA VAL A 102 3.48 -16.36 -12.30
C VAL A 102 3.15 -17.60 -11.47
N ILE A 103 2.53 -17.41 -10.31
CA ILE A 103 2.02 -18.52 -9.50
C ILE A 103 0.89 -19.17 -10.30
N ARG A 104 1.14 -20.40 -10.78
CA ARG A 104 0.13 -21.29 -11.35
C ARG A 104 -0.86 -21.64 -10.24
N HIS A 105 -2.07 -21.11 -10.34
CA HIS A 105 -3.18 -21.53 -9.50
C HIS A 105 -3.81 -22.81 -10.07
N SER A 106 -3.93 -23.81 -9.21
CA SER A 106 -4.76 -25.03 -9.26
C SER A 106 -4.43 -26.16 -10.24
N GLU A 107 -3.85 -27.21 -9.66
CA GLU A 107 -4.16 -28.61 -9.93
C GLU A 107 -5.67 -28.88 -9.73
N PHE A 108 -6.30 -29.68 -10.61
CA PHE A 108 -7.28 -30.73 -10.31
C PHE A 108 -7.91 -31.23 -11.63
N GLU A 109 -7.47 -32.38 -12.12
CA GLU A 109 -8.40 -33.43 -12.59
C GLU A 109 -7.66 -34.77 -12.55
N ILE A 110 -8.22 -35.64 -11.71
CA ILE A 110 -7.76 -36.99 -11.37
C ILE A 110 -8.05 -37.91 -12.56
N LEU A 111 -7.19 -38.92 -12.71
CA LEU A 111 -7.32 -40.10 -13.58
C LEU A 111 -8.76 -40.59 -13.85
#